data_AF-A0A3A8PZW9-F1
#
_entry.id   AF-A0A3A8PZW9-F1
#
_cell.length_a   1.000
_cell.length_b   1.000
_cell.length_c   1.000
_cell.angle_alpha   90.00
_cell.angle_beta   90.00
_cell.angle_gamma   90.00
#
_symmetry.space_group_name_H-M   'P 1'
#
loop_
_entity.id
_entity.type
_entity.pdbx_description
1 polymer ?
#
loop_
_entity_poly.entity_id
_entity_poly.type
_entity_poly.pdbx_seq_one_letter_code
_entity_poly.pdbx_strand_id
1 'polypeptide(L)'
;MFIDFEGIDGSGKTTLSNLLAARLKRLGYKVAHAREGGELQSPTARRIRELTRDARLLEMCPRAEFFLNLARDAQQLEEVIAPALGRGEVCITDRYLYSQLALTGGGRGLKEDALLPSCELASQGLWPDLVILVDVDPDLARLRKRLGKLQSGRAQDTDSRKGLVGAGLAVRVREAFLEQARRDPQRWIILENNDQPLRVLEQRLVEAVVARLEGREQTVQRLVPAPALPLPGVATVDDVEARFFHALDGLEAREPQLAAWLLNGIPGLPAHQRRLAYAERLPGLVARSLTGLDDDTAWTLREVLAASVPVDVAEGLGFVTSPRSHALRQRLYAQAPEAVLAGLKRQDSPEAWALRERGMKDGHLAEVLVGLAGVDGEEAWVVREAGMQRKLYAEVARSLGGLATERADALRELLLKHDRLAVLKSTTGLETPLAVGLREQLEKKALKLVLRSLTGVDSPKAWAMRERGAPLTKEALDSVDGMDDPRAWKLRASAARRWPATVVSSLKGLPLVAETRALLDRVLEEQAGKLPVLRNAYAVVAQARALEQAARLARPAVETSGTELGRQEA
;
A
#
# COMPACT_ATOMS: atom_id res chain seq x y z
N MET A 1 16.58 -12.92 -30.24
CA MET A 1 16.04 -11.62 -29.81
C MET A 1 15.95 -11.59 -28.30
N PHE A 2 16.42 -10.54 -27.66
CA PHE A 2 16.37 -10.31 -26.22
C PHE A 2 15.35 -9.22 -25.87
N ILE A 3 14.38 -9.55 -25.01
CA ILE A 3 13.26 -8.68 -24.62
C ILE A 3 13.27 -8.49 -23.10
N ASP A 4 13.28 -7.24 -22.64
CA ASP A 4 13.20 -6.88 -21.22
C ASP A 4 11.86 -6.21 -20.88
N PHE A 5 11.26 -6.59 -19.75
CA PHE A 5 10.08 -5.95 -19.19
C PHE A 5 10.44 -5.11 -17.97
N GLU A 6 10.25 -3.80 -18.09
CA GLU A 6 10.51 -2.84 -17.03
C GLU A 6 9.23 -2.18 -16.48
N GLY A 7 9.36 -1.59 -15.29
CA GLY A 7 8.26 -0.91 -14.61
C GLY A 7 8.31 -1.04 -13.09
N ILE A 8 7.46 -0.29 -12.42
CA ILE A 8 7.37 -0.29 -10.95
C ILE A 8 6.69 -1.55 -10.41
N ASP A 9 6.89 -1.87 -9.13
CA ASP A 9 6.20 -2.99 -8.50
C ASP A 9 4.68 -2.78 -8.53
N GLY A 10 3.92 -3.78 -8.95
CA GLY A 10 2.47 -3.69 -9.12
C GLY A 10 2.02 -3.19 -10.50
N SER A 11 2.94 -3.01 -11.45
CA SER A 11 2.59 -2.59 -12.82
C SER A 11 1.98 -3.67 -13.70
N GLY A 12 2.05 -4.95 -13.33
CA GLY A 12 1.57 -6.06 -14.16
C GLY A 12 2.61 -6.63 -15.13
N LYS A 13 3.85 -6.14 -15.10
CA LYS A 13 4.95 -6.64 -15.94
C LYS A 13 5.17 -8.15 -15.87
N THR A 14 5.08 -8.75 -14.68
CA THR A 14 5.27 -10.20 -14.49
C THR A 14 4.15 -10.96 -15.20
N THR A 15 2.92 -10.47 -15.11
CA THR A 15 1.79 -11.09 -15.81
C THR A 15 1.96 -10.97 -17.33
N LEU A 16 2.30 -9.78 -17.83
CA LEU A 16 2.46 -9.55 -19.27
C LEU A 16 3.65 -10.32 -19.88
N SER A 17 4.77 -10.43 -19.17
CA SER A 17 5.94 -11.16 -19.67
C SER A 17 5.66 -12.66 -19.81
N ASN A 18 4.94 -13.25 -18.84
CA ASN A 18 4.51 -14.65 -18.90
C ASN A 18 3.47 -14.88 -20.01
N LEU A 19 2.51 -13.96 -20.18
CA LEU A 19 1.51 -14.03 -21.25
C LEU A 19 2.16 -13.95 -22.63
N LEU A 20 3.07 -12.99 -22.84
CA LEU A 20 3.82 -12.87 -24.09
C LEU A 20 4.61 -14.15 -24.38
N ALA A 21 5.34 -14.69 -23.39
CA ALA A 21 6.11 -15.91 -23.57
C ALA A 21 5.23 -17.09 -23.98
N ALA A 22 4.09 -17.28 -23.29
CA ALA A 22 3.13 -18.33 -23.63
C ALA A 22 2.51 -18.13 -25.02
N ARG A 23 2.26 -16.89 -25.44
CA ARG A 23 1.71 -16.60 -26.78
C ARG A 23 2.74 -16.85 -27.88
N LEU A 24 3.98 -16.40 -27.72
CA LEU A 24 5.06 -16.64 -28.67
C LEU A 24 5.35 -18.14 -28.83
N LYS A 25 5.36 -18.92 -27.74
CA LYS A 25 5.48 -20.39 -27.80
C LYS A 25 4.36 -21.01 -28.63
N ARG A 26 3.10 -20.57 -28.45
CA ARG A 26 1.95 -21.03 -29.25
C ARG A 26 2.03 -20.64 -30.73
N LEU A 27 2.77 -19.57 -31.06
CA LEU A 27 3.04 -19.14 -32.43
C LEU A 27 4.24 -19.87 -33.06
N GLY A 28 4.86 -20.82 -32.35
CA GLY A 28 5.97 -21.63 -32.88
C GLY A 28 7.37 -21.10 -32.60
N TYR A 29 7.51 -19.97 -31.89
CA TYR A 29 8.83 -19.47 -31.49
C TYR A 29 9.40 -20.28 -30.33
N LYS A 30 10.72 -20.52 -30.36
CA LYS A 30 11.47 -21.02 -29.19
C LYS A 30 11.69 -19.87 -28.22
N VAL A 31 11.21 -20.00 -26.98
CA VAL A 31 11.22 -18.92 -25.98
C VAL A 31 11.80 -19.40 -24.66
N ALA A 32 12.84 -18.72 -24.19
CA ALA A 32 13.32 -18.79 -22.82
C ALA A 32 12.81 -17.60 -22.01
N HIS A 33 12.45 -17.82 -20.74
CA HIS A 33 12.01 -16.74 -19.85
C HIS A 33 12.87 -16.72 -18.58
N ALA A 34 13.85 -15.82 -18.50
CA ALA A 34 14.83 -15.76 -17.41
C ALA A 34 14.22 -15.58 -16.02
N ARG A 35 13.00 -15.05 -15.95
CA ARG A 35 12.27 -14.84 -14.70
C ARG A 35 10.80 -15.30 -14.70
N GLU A 36 10.55 -16.53 -15.14
CA GLU A 36 9.20 -17.08 -15.31
C GLU A 36 8.43 -17.12 -13.98
N GLY A 37 7.14 -16.77 -14.00
CA GLY A 37 6.34 -16.66 -12.77
C GLY A 37 6.82 -15.60 -11.76
N GLY A 38 7.80 -14.77 -12.12
CA GLY A 38 8.41 -13.76 -11.23
C GLY A 38 9.62 -14.26 -10.42
N GLU A 39 9.99 -15.53 -10.58
CA GLU A 39 11.12 -16.18 -9.92
C GLU A 39 12.35 -16.22 -10.83
N LEU A 40 13.53 -15.91 -10.27
CA LEU A 40 14.79 -15.98 -11.03
C LEU A 40 15.14 -17.45 -11.27
N GLN A 41 15.49 -17.82 -12.49
CA GLN A 41 15.87 -19.21 -12.80
C GLN A 41 17.17 -19.64 -12.13
N SER A 42 18.15 -18.74 -11.98
CA SER A 42 19.42 -19.03 -11.29
C SER A 42 19.24 -19.16 -9.77
N PRO A 43 19.61 -20.29 -9.14
CA PRO A 43 19.60 -20.45 -7.67
C PRO A 43 20.50 -19.45 -6.95
N THR A 44 21.66 -19.15 -7.54
CA THR A 44 22.61 -18.16 -7.01
C THR A 44 21.99 -16.77 -7.03
N ALA A 45 21.36 -16.38 -8.16
CA ALA A 45 20.67 -15.10 -8.26
C ALA A 45 19.50 -14.99 -7.26
N ARG A 46 18.77 -16.08 -6.97
CA ARG A 46 17.72 -16.10 -5.94
C ARG A 46 18.27 -15.78 -4.55
N ARG A 47 19.39 -16.40 -4.14
CA ARG A 47 20.04 -16.12 -2.85
C ARG A 47 20.51 -14.66 -2.73
N ILE A 48 21.12 -14.11 -3.78
CA ILE A 48 21.52 -12.69 -3.78
C ILE A 48 20.30 -11.77 -3.66
N ARG A 49 19.19 -12.12 -4.31
CA ARG A 49 17.94 -11.36 -4.23
C ARG A 49 17.33 -11.36 -2.82
N GLU A 50 17.44 -12.45 -2.07
CA GLU A 50 16.98 -12.49 -0.67
C GLU A 50 17.72 -11.45 0.18
N LEU A 51 19.04 -11.35 0.02
CA LEU A 51 19.86 -10.37 0.72
C LEU A 51 19.44 -8.92 0.40
N THR A 52 19.22 -8.58 -0.87
CA THR A 52 18.82 -7.19 -1.22
C THR A 52 17.40 -6.83 -0.83
N ARG A 53 16.56 -7.82 -0.47
CA ARG A 53 15.18 -7.59 -0.02
C ARG A 53 15.06 -7.42 1.48
N ASP A 54 15.99 -7.96 2.27
CA ASP A 54 15.94 -7.96 3.72
C ASP A 54 15.99 -6.53 4.29
N ALA A 55 14.89 -6.09 4.92
CA ALA A 55 14.79 -4.78 5.55
C ALA A 55 15.63 -4.64 6.82
N ARG A 56 16.08 -5.75 7.42
CA ARG A 56 16.91 -5.72 8.64
C ARG A 56 18.33 -5.25 8.34
N LEU A 57 18.78 -5.34 7.08
CA LEU A 57 20.09 -4.86 6.64
C LEU A 57 20.12 -3.34 6.50
N LEU A 58 19.80 -2.61 7.57
CA LEU A 58 19.66 -1.15 7.59
C LEU A 58 20.95 -0.41 7.26
N GLU A 59 22.10 -1.02 7.56
CA GLU A 59 23.42 -0.43 7.38
C GLU A 59 23.97 -0.60 5.95
N MET A 60 23.33 -1.43 5.12
CA MET A 60 23.72 -1.56 3.72
C MET A 60 23.59 -0.19 3.03
N CYS A 61 24.63 0.28 2.36
CA CYS A 61 24.59 1.53 1.62
C CYS A 61 24.02 1.31 0.20
N PRO A 62 23.54 2.37 -0.50
CA PRO A 62 23.01 2.24 -1.87
C PRO A 62 23.99 1.64 -2.89
N ARG A 63 25.31 1.90 -2.76
CA ARG A 63 26.33 1.30 -3.64
C ARG A 63 26.43 -0.22 -3.46
N ALA A 64 26.40 -0.69 -2.22
CA ALA A 64 26.40 -2.12 -1.93
C ALA A 64 25.12 -2.79 -2.47
N GLU A 65 23.96 -2.16 -2.31
CA GLU A 65 22.70 -2.63 -2.90
C GLU A 65 22.78 -2.72 -4.44
N PHE A 66 23.39 -1.72 -5.08
CA PHE A 66 23.64 -1.72 -6.53
C PHE A 66 24.53 -2.87 -6.97
N PHE A 67 25.71 -3.05 -6.36
CA PHE A 67 26.63 -4.13 -6.74
C PHE A 67 26.05 -5.52 -6.50
N LEU A 68 25.28 -5.73 -5.43
CA LEU A 68 24.60 -7.00 -5.20
C LEU A 68 23.53 -7.26 -6.27
N ASN A 69 22.73 -6.26 -6.64
CA ASN A 69 21.77 -6.44 -7.72
C ASN A 69 22.45 -6.66 -9.08
N LEU A 70 23.59 -6.01 -9.31
CA LEU A 70 24.39 -6.19 -10.51
C LEU A 70 25.00 -7.59 -10.59
N ALA A 71 25.56 -8.10 -9.49
CA ALA A 71 26.09 -9.48 -9.41
C ALA A 71 24.99 -10.51 -9.67
N ARG A 72 23.77 -10.28 -9.14
CA ARG A 72 22.59 -11.10 -9.46
C ARG A 72 22.27 -11.09 -10.95
N ASP A 73 22.27 -9.93 -11.58
CA ASP A 73 21.91 -9.77 -12.99
C ASP A 73 23.00 -10.35 -13.92
N ALA A 74 24.28 -10.22 -13.57
CA ALA A 74 25.40 -10.87 -14.25
C ALA A 74 25.30 -12.40 -14.17
N GLN A 75 24.99 -12.97 -13.00
CA GLN A 75 24.79 -14.42 -12.86
C GLN A 75 23.63 -14.92 -13.71
N GLN A 76 22.52 -14.16 -13.74
CA GLN A 76 21.34 -14.50 -14.54
C GLN A 76 21.63 -14.40 -16.05
N LEU A 77 22.49 -13.47 -16.46
CA LEU A 77 22.96 -13.35 -17.84
C LEU A 77 23.70 -14.62 -18.27
N GLU A 78 24.72 -15.01 -17.50
CA GLU A 78 25.60 -16.15 -17.81
C GLU A 78 24.86 -17.49 -17.80
N GLU A 79 24.02 -17.74 -16.80
CA GLU A 79 23.38 -19.06 -16.66
C GLU A 79 22.17 -19.25 -17.60
N VAL A 80 21.54 -18.16 -18.04
CA VAL A 80 20.20 -18.25 -18.65
C VAL A 80 20.06 -17.43 -19.92
N ILE A 81 20.35 -16.14 -19.88
CA ILE A 81 20.06 -15.24 -21.01
C ILE A 81 21.03 -15.51 -22.17
N ALA A 82 22.34 -15.47 -21.94
CA ALA A 82 23.34 -15.68 -22.97
C ALA A 82 23.23 -17.08 -23.62
N PRO A 83 23.06 -18.19 -22.86
CA PRO A 83 22.84 -19.51 -23.45
C PRO A 83 21.58 -19.59 -24.32
N ALA A 84 20.47 -18.95 -23.91
CA ALA A 84 19.24 -18.93 -24.71
C ALA A 84 19.42 -18.18 -26.03
N LEU A 85 20.07 -17.02 -25.98
CA LEU A 85 20.38 -16.24 -27.18
C LEU A 85 21.35 -16.99 -28.10
N GLY A 86 22.34 -17.69 -27.55
CA GLY A 86 23.26 -18.55 -28.30
C GLY A 86 22.57 -19.70 -29.04
N ARG A 87 21.40 -20.15 -28.57
CA ARG A 87 20.54 -21.14 -29.26
C ARG A 87 19.58 -20.54 -30.29
N GLY A 88 19.65 -19.22 -30.52
CA GLY A 88 18.76 -18.50 -31.43
C GLY A 88 17.34 -18.33 -30.88
N GLU A 89 17.13 -18.48 -29.57
CA GLU A 89 15.82 -18.35 -28.93
C GLU A 89 15.42 -16.88 -28.75
N VAL A 90 14.13 -16.63 -28.57
CA VAL A 90 13.65 -15.38 -27.99
C VAL A 90 13.84 -15.47 -26.47
N CYS A 91 14.67 -14.62 -25.89
CA CYS A 91 14.85 -14.55 -24.45
C CYS A 91 14.04 -13.40 -23.87
N ILE A 92 13.17 -13.69 -22.90
CA ILE A 92 12.38 -12.69 -22.16
C ILE A 92 12.88 -12.60 -20.72
N THR A 93 12.99 -11.39 -20.17
CA THR A 93 13.25 -11.17 -18.74
C THR A 93 12.26 -10.17 -18.13
N ASP A 94 11.95 -10.36 -16.84
CA ASP A 94 11.24 -9.38 -16.00
C ASP A 94 12.29 -8.66 -15.15
N ARG A 95 12.66 -7.46 -15.63
CA ARG A 95 13.77 -6.62 -15.21
C ARG A 95 15.12 -7.08 -15.73
N TYR A 96 15.95 -6.08 -16.06
CA TYR A 96 17.37 -6.26 -16.34
C TYR A 96 18.18 -5.06 -15.78
N LEU A 97 19.24 -4.64 -16.47
CA LEU A 97 20.14 -3.59 -16.00
C LEU A 97 19.51 -2.19 -15.99
N TYR A 98 18.49 -1.93 -16.82
CA TYR A 98 17.72 -0.67 -16.79
C TYR A 98 17.04 -0.45 -15.43
N SER A 99 16.56 -1.52 -14.80
CA SER A 99 16.08 -1.51 -13.41
C SER A 99 17.12 -1.00 -12.42
N GLN A 100 18.42 -1.24 -12.64
CA GLN A 100 19.47 -0.72 -11.74
C GLN A 100 19.71 0.78 -11.96
N LEU A 101 19.72 1.24 -13.20
CA LEU A 101 19.82 2.65 -13.53
C LEU A 101 18.62 3.44 -12.97
N ALA A 102 17.41 2.89 -13.08
CA ALA A 102 16.20 3.54 -12.56
C ALA A 102 16.14 3.50 -11.02
N LEU A 103 16.41 2.35 -10.40
CA LEU A 103 16.37 2.20 -8.94
C LEU A 103 17.48 2.98 -8.24
N THR A 104 18.72 2.78 -8.67
CA THR A 104 19.89 3.34 -7.99
C THR A 104 20.13 4.77 -8.44
N GLY A 105 19.97 5.05 -9.73
CA GLY A 105 20.10 6.39 -10.28
C GLY A 105 18.95 7.29 -9.81
N GLY A 106 17.77 7.10 -10.41
CA GLY A 106 16.60 7.91 -10.09
C GLY A 106 16.06 7.71 -8.67
N GLY A 107 15.99 6.46 -8.20
CA GLY A 107 15.38 6.13 -6.91
C GLY A 107 16.25 6.47 -5.69
N ARG A 108 17.55 6.14 -5.73
CA ARG A 108 18.53 6.36 -4.63
C ARG A 108 19.39 7.62 -4.81
N GLY A 109 19.33 8.28 -5.97
CA GLY A 109 20.01 9.55 -6.22
C GLY A 109 21.49 9.43 -6.57
N LEU A 110 21.97 8.26 -7.00
CA LEU A 110 23.32 8.14 -7.54
C LEU A 110 23.34 8.69 -8.97
N LYS A 111 24.45 9.27 -9.40
CA LYS A 111 24.56 9.77 -10.77
C LYS A 111 24.70 8.61 -11.75
N GLU A 112 24.02 8.70 -12.89
CA GLU A 112 23.96 7.63 -13.90
C GLU A 112 25.33 7.35 -14.54
N ASP A 113 26.14 8.38 -14.75
CA ASP A 113 27.53 8.31 -15.25
C ASP A 113 28.44 7.43 -14.36
N ALA A 114 28.19 7.41 -13.06
CA ALA A 114 28.91 6.57 -12.12
C ALA A 114 28.42 5.11 -12.10
N LEU A 115 27.21 4.83 -12.59
CA LEU A 115 26.61 3.49 -12.60
C LEU A 115 26.87 2.76 -13.92
N LEU A 116 26.80 3.48 -15.04
CA LEU A 116 26.82 2.90 -16.38
C LEU A 116 28.05 2.01 -16.65
N PRO A 117 29.30 2.37 -16.29
CA PRO A 117 30.46 1.51 -16.54
C PRO A 117 30.36 0.12 -15.89
N SER A 118 29.75 0.04 -14.70
CA SER A 118 29.51 -1.24 -14.03
C SER A 118 28.39 -2.04 -14.70
N CYS A 119 27.34 -1.37 -15.16
CA CYS A 119 26.31 -2.01 -15.99
C CYS A 119 26.89 -2.57 -17.29
N GLU A 120 27.73 -1.82 -17.99
CA GLU A 120 28.41 -2.29 -19.20
C GLU A 120 29.25 -3.54 -18.93
N LEU A 121 30.05 -3.52 -17.87
CA LEU A 121 30.84 -4.67 -17.44
C LEU A 121 29.96 -5.91 -17.18
N ALA A 122 28.85 -5.75 -16.48
CA ALA A 122 27.94 -6.85 -16.19
C ALA A 122 27.18 -7.36 -17.42
N SER A 123 26.90 -6.49 -18.38
CA SER A 123 26.17 -6.84 -19.61
C SER A 123 27.04 -7.63 -20.59
N GLN A 124 28.36 -7.43 -20.56
CA GLN A 124 29.28 -7.92 -21.60
C GLN A 124 28.81 -7.58 -23.02
N GLY A 125 28.19 -6.39 -23.19
CA GLY A 125 27.62 -5.93 -24.46
C GLY A 125 26.24 -6.48 -24.79
N LEU A 126 25.68 -7.41 -23.98
CA LEU A 126 24.34 -7.98 -24.19
C LEU A 126 23.27 -7.08 -23.55
N TRP A 127 22.81 -6.11 -24.32
CA TRP A 127 21.63 -5.30 -23.99
C TRP A 127 20.37 -5.82 -24.71
N PRO A 128 19.16 -5.60 -24.15
CA PRO A 128 17.92 -6.01 -24.81
C PRO A 128 17.72 -5.33 -26.18
N ASP A 129 17.27 -6.09 -27.16
CA ASP A 129 16.85 -5.60 -28.50
C ASP A 129 15.55 -4.79 -28.42
N LEU A 130 14.74 -5.07 -27.39
CA LEU A 130 13.46 -4.43 -27.10
C LEU A 130 13.26 -4.33 -25.60
N VAL A 131 12.86 -3.17 -25.13
CA VAL A 131 12.46 -2.91 -23.74
C VAL A 131 10.99 -2.51 -23.70
N ILE A 132 10.21 -3.19 -22.87
CA ILE A 132 8.78 -2.96 -22.70
C ILE A 132 8.59 -2.32 -21.33
N LEU A 133 8.29 -1.03 -21.31
CA LEU A 133 7.93 -0.33 -20.08
C LEU A 133 6.44 -0.47 -19.82
N VAL A 134 6.07 -1.20 -18.78
CA VAL A 134 4.69 -1.24 -18.28
C VAL A 134 4.48 -0.06 -17.33
N ASP A 135 4.00 1.05 -17.89
CA ASP A 135 3.74 2.30 -17.19
C ASP A 135 2.39 2.26 -16.48
N VAL A 136 2.37 2.67 -15.22
CA VAL A 136 1.16 2.72 -14.39
C VAL A 136 1.28 3.83 -13.38
N ASP A 137 0.15 4.43 -13.02
CA ASP A 137 0.08 5.34 -11.89
C ASP A 137 0.57 4.64 -10.59
N PRO A 138 1.52 5.24 -9.84
CA PRO A 138 2.07 4.63 -8.64
C PRO A 138 1.05 4.34 -7.52
N ASP A 139 -0.04 5.11 -7.42
CA ASP A 139 -1.10 4.83 -6.44
C ASP A 139 -1.87 3.57 -6.83
N LEU A 140 -2.22 3.42 -8.11
CA LEU A 140 -2.88 2.22 -8.63
C LEU A 140 -1.99 0.98 -8.50
N ALA A 141 -0.71 1.08 -8.86
CA ALA A 141 0.27 0.00 -8.73
C ALA A 141 0.38 -0.49 -7.27
N ARG A 142 0.38 0.45 -6.32
CA ARG A 142 0.39 0.13 -4.89
C ARG A 142 -0.88 -0.59 -4.44
N LEU A 143 -2.04 -0.21 -4.95
CA LEU A 143 -3.31 -0.89 -4.65
C LEU A 143 -3.28 -2.34 -5.17
N ARG A 144 -2.90 -2.56 -6.44
CA ARG A 144 -2.72 -3.90 -7.02
C ARG A 144 -1.72 -4.75 -6.22
N LYS A 145 -0.59 -4.16 -5.82
CA LYS A 145 0.42 -4.84 -4.99
C LYS A 145 -0.12 -5.27 -3.62
N ARG A 146 -0.93 -4.43 -2.97
CA ARG A 146 -1.56 -4.77 -1.68
C ARG A 146 -2.57 -5.91 -1.85
N LEU A 147 -3.40 -5.85 -2.88
CA LEU A 147 -4.36 -6.89 -3.20
C LEU A 147 -3.65 -8.24 -3.49
N GLY A 148 -2.61 -8.24 -4.32
CA GLY A 148 -1.86 -9.47 -4.63
C GLY A 148 -1.15 -10.08 -3.41
N LYS A 149 -0.63 -9.25 -2.49
CA LYS A 149 -0.09 -9.74 -1.20
C LYS A 149 -1.15 -10.40 -0.35
N LEU A 150 -2.34 -9.81 -0.31
CA LEU A 150 -3.48 -10.30 0.45
C LEU A 150 -3.98 -11.65 -0.07
N GLN A 151 -4.08 -11.81 -1.39
CA GLN A 151 -4.50 -13.06 -2.02
C GLN A 151 -3.47 -14.20 -1.90
N SER A 152 -2.19 -13.86 -1.79
CA SER A 152 -1.12 -14.86 -1.62
C SER A 152 -0.84 -15.24 -0.16
N GLY A 153 -1.66 -14.78 0.79
CA GLY A 153 -1.44 -15.00 2.23
C GLY A 153 -0.23 -14.25 2.80
N ARG A 154 0.43 -13.41 1.99
CA ARG A 154 1.62 -12.62 2.35
C ARG A 154 1.23 -11.22 2.84
N ALA A 155 0.03 -11.06 3.41
CA ALA A 155 -0.40 -9.78 3.98
C ALA A 155 0.51 -9.35 5.14
N GLN A 156 1.05 -10.32 5.89
CA GLN A 156 1.96 -10.11 7.00
C GLN A 156 3.43 -9.93 6.59
N ASP A 157 3.78 -10.01 5.29
CA ASP A 157 5.16 -9.80 4.82
C ASP A 157 5.67 -8.45 5.34
N THR A 158 6.80 -8.51 6.02
CA THR A 158 7.53 -7.36 6.56
C THR A 158 7.85 -6.34 5.46
N ASP A 159 8.11 -5.10 5.85
CA ASP A 159 8.58 -4.10 4.90
C ASP A 159 9.83 -4.64 4.19
N SER A 160 9.91 -4.48 2.86
CA SER A 160 11.17 -4.76 2.16
C SER A 160 12.11 -3.56 2.31
N ARG A 161 13.39 -3.76 2.07
CA ARG A 161 14.39 -2.67 2.07
C ARG A 161 14.01 -1.49 1.18
N LYS A 162 13.43 -1.75 -0.01
CA LYS A 162 12.85 -0.71 -0.88
C LYS A 162 11.63 -0.03 -0.24
N GLY A 163 10.80 -0.82 0.43
CA GLY A 163 9.62 -0.35 1.15
C GLY A 163 9.94 0.64 2.26
N LEU A 164 11.10 0.55 2.91
CA LEU A 164 11.52 1.46 3.98
C LEU A 164 11.72 2.92 3.55
N VAL A 165 11.95 3.17 2.25
CA VAL A 165 12.11 4.52 1.70
C VAL A 165 10.79 5.29 1.64
N GLY A 166 9.69 4.58 1.44
CA GLY A 166 8.36 5.14 1.27
C GLY A 166 7.87 5.10 -0.17
N ALA A 167 6.62 5.52 -0.37
CA ALA A 167 5.96 5.46 -1.66
C ALA A 167 6.67 6.29 -2.76
N GLY A 168 7.39 7.35 -2.39
CA GLY A 168 8.06 8.22 -3.36
C GLY A 168 9.19 7.57 -4.14
N LEU A 169 9.77 6.48 -3.63
CA LEU A 169 10.76 5.69 -4.38
C LEU A 169 10.17 5.18 -5.70
N ALA A 170 8.96 4.61 -5.66
CA ALA A 170 8.33 4.08 -6.86
C ALA A 170 8.10 5.17 -7.90
N VAL A 171 7.77 6.40 -7.48
CA VAL A 171 7.53 7.46 -8.45
C VAL A 171 8.81 7.94 -9.12
N ARG A 172 9.90 8.13 -8.36
CA ARG A 172 11.19 8.48 -8.96
C ARG A 172 11.71 7.40 -9.90
N VAL A 173 11.49 6.13 -9.56
CA VAL A 173 11.83 4.99 -10.43
C VAL A 173 11.00 5.02 -11.72
N ARG A 174 9.70 5.28 -11.63
CA ARG A 174 8.82 5.45 -12.80
C ARG A 174 9.32 6.60 -13.70
N GLU A 175 9.59 7.76 -13.11
CA GLU A 175 10.12 8.94 -13.82
C GLU A 175 11.44 8.62 -14.54
N ALA A 176 12.34 7.89 -13.90
CA ALA A 176 13.60 7.46 -14.49
C ALA A 176 13.40 6.49 -15.68
N PHE A 177 12.46 5.53 -15.59
CA PHE A 177 12.15 4.68 -16.74
C PHE A 177 11.56 5.47 -17.91
N LEU A 178 10.64 6.40 -17.64
CA LEU A 178 10.06 7.26 -18.68
C LEU A 178 11.11 8.16 -19.33
N GLU A 179 12.13 8.56 -18.58
CA GLU A 179 13.28 9.29 -19.10
C GLU A 179 14.17 8.40 -19.99
N GLN A 180 14.50 7.19 -19.54
CA GLN A 180 15.25 6.22 -20.36
C GLN A 180 14.52 5.91 -21.68
N ALA A 181 13.21 5.68 -21.63
CA ALA A 181 12.39 5.43 -22.81
C ALA A 181 12.32 6.62 -23.78
N ARG A 182 12.47 7.85 -23.28
CA ARG A 182 12.54 9.06 -24.12
C ARG A 182 13.89 9.20 -24.83
N ARG A 183 14.97 8.70 -24.25
CA ARG A 183 16.33 8.77 -24.83
C ARG A 183 16.58 7.73 -25.92
N ASP A 184 15.90 6.58 -25.87
CA ASP A 184 16.00 5.53 -26.90
C ASP A 184 14.61 5.09 -27.38
N PRO A 185 13.90 5.94 -28.16
CA PRO A 185 12.53 5.66 -28.59
C PRO A 185 12.41 4.44 -29.51
N GLN A 186 13.49 4.00 -30.16
CA GLN A 186 13.49 2.87 -31.08
C GLN A 186 13.58 1.52 -30.35
N ARG A 187 14.20 1.48 -29.17
CA ARG A 187 14.32 0.29 -28.33
C ARG A 187 13.17 0.13 -27.35
N TRP A 188 12.45 1.21 -27.01
CA TRP A 188 11.43 1.19 -25.96
C TRP A 188 10.00 1.21 -26.52
N ILE A 189 9.16 0.30 -26.00
CA ILE A 189 7.70 0.36 -26.12
C ILE A 189 7.10 0.64 -24.75
N ILE A 190 6.28 1.69 -24.66
CA ILE A 190 5.57 2.06 -23.44
C ILE A 190 4.13 1.52 -23.51
N LEU A 191 3.78 0.65 -22.55
CA LEU A 191 2.43 0.13 -22.34
C LEU A 191 1.78 0.84 -21.17
N GLU A 192 0.73 1.62 -21.40
CA GLU A 192 -0.03 2.22 -20.31
C GLU A 192 -1.04 1.24 -19.73
N ASN A 193 -0.84 0.87 -18.46
CA ASN A 193 -1.68 -0.07 -17.72
C ASN A 193 -2.52 0.62 -16.62
N ASN A 194 -3.18 1.73 -16.98
CA ASN A 194 -4.06 2.47 -16.08
C ASN A 194 -5.51 1.97 -16.15
N ASP A 195 -6.07 1.85 -17.36
CA ASP A 195 -7.53 1.70 -17.55
C ASP A 195 -7.95 0.55 -18.50
N GLN A 196 -7.04 -0.38 -18.81
CA GLN A 196 -7.31 -1.49 -19.74
C GLN A 196 -7.09 -2.85 -19.09
N PRO A 197 -7.90 -3.86 -19.45
CA PRO A 197 -7.59 -5.25 -19.11
C PRO A 197 -6.24 -5.67 -19.71
N LEU A 198 -5.44 -6.40 -18.93
CA LEU A 198 -4.12 -6.88 -19.37
C LEU A 198 -4.17 -7.67 -20.69
N ARG A 199 -5.25 -8.42 -20.95
CA ARG A 199 -5.48 -9.15 -22.22
C ARG A 199 -5.47 -8.26 -23.46
N VAL A 200 -5.98 -7.03 -23.37
CA VAL A 200 -5.99 -6.07 -24.49
C VAL A 200 -4.57 -5.59 -24.76
N LEU A 201 -3.83 -5.30 -23.68
CA LEU A 201 -2.42 -4.91 -23.78
C LEU A 201 -1.55 -6.05 -24.30
N GLU A 202 -1.80 -7.28 -23.86
CA GLU A 202 -1.12 -8.50 -24.34
C GLU A 202 -1.28 -8.64 -25.85
N GLN A 203 -2.50 -8.55 -26.39
CA GLN A 203 -2.73 -8.71 -27.82
C GLN A 203 -1.91 -7.70 -28.64
N ARG A 204 -2.00 -6.41 -28.29
CA ARG A 204 -1.24 -5.34 -28.95
C ARG A 204 0.26 -5.54 -28.82
N LEU A 205 0.71 -6.04 -27.67
CA LEU A 205 2.12 -6.34 -27.43
C LEU A 205 2.63 -7.54 -28.24
N VAL A 206 1.80 -8.55 -28.48
CA VAL A 206 2.17 -9.70 -29.30
C VAL A 206 2.31 -9.27 -30.76
N GLU A 207 1.35 -8.50 -31.29
CA GLU A 207 1.44 -7.88 -32.63
C GLU A 207 2.69 -7.00 -32.75
N ALA A 208 2.89 -6.17 -31.71
CA ALA A 208 4.14 -5.61 -31.20
C ALA A 208 5.42 -6.37 -31.60
N VAL A 209 5.65 -7.43 -30.84
CA VAL A 209 6.89 -8.21 -30.85
C VAL A 209 7.02 -9.04 -32.13
N VAL A 210 5.93 -9.60 -32.66
CA VAL A 210 5.97 -10.43 -33.87
C VAL A 210 6.39 -9.62 -35.09
N ALA A 211 5.85 -8.41 -35.27
CA ALA A 211 6.28 -7.56 -36.37
C ALA A 211 7.79 -7.28 -36.33
N ARG A 212 8.34 -7.04 -35.12
CA ARG A 212 9.78 -6.82 -34.92
C ARG A 212 10.61 -8.08 -35.17
N LEU A 213 10.13 -9.25 -34.76
CA LEU A 213 10.76 -10.55 -35.07
C LEU A 213 10.81 -10.84 -36.57
N GLU A 214 9.83 -10.33 -37.33
CA GLU A 214 9.74 -10.47 -38.80
C GLU A 214 10.44 -9.33 -39.57
N GLY A 215 11.15 -8.43 -38.88
CA GLY A 215 11.87 -7.32 -39.52
C GLY A 215 10.98 -6.21 -40.07
N ARG A 216 9.71 -6.13 -39.65
CA ARG A 216 8.79 -5.06 -40.04
C ARG A 216 9.05 -3.81 -39.19
N GLU A 217 9.17 -2.65 -39.84
CA GLU A 217 9.29 -1.37 -39.14
C GLU A 217 8.06 -1.13 -38.24
N GLN A 218 8.33 -0.64 -37.03
CA GLN A 218 7.29 -0.28 -36.08
C GLN A 218 7.37 1.19 -35.70
N THR A 219 6.25 1.87 -35.88
CA THR A 219 6.10 3.30 -35.61
C THR A 219 5.54 3.58 -34.21
N VAL A 220 5.12 2.55 -33.46
CA VAL A 220 4.36 2.74 -32.22
C VAL A 220 5.25 2.64 -30.98
N GLN A 221 5.70 3.79 -30.50
CA GLN A 221 6.46 3.89 -29.24
C GLN A 221 5.56 3.75 -28.00
N ARG A 222 4.29 4.18 -28.09
CA ARG A 222 3.39 4.25 -26.93
C ARG A 222 2.02 3.68 -27.25
N LEU A 223 1.64 2.63 -26.53
CA LEU A 223 0.33 2.00 -26.61
C LEU A 223 -0.56 2.61 -25.52
N VAL A 224 -1.26 3.69 -25.89
CA VAL A 224 -2.21 4.40 -25.01
C VAL A 224 -3.62 3.80 -25.20
N PRO A 225 -4.35 3.50 -24.10
CA PRO A 225 -5.78 3.25 -24.15
C PRO A 225 -6.58 4.44 -24.69
N ALA A 226 -7.76 4.19 -25.26
CA ALA A 226 -8.76 5.26 -25.33
C ALA A 226 -9.15 5.62 -23.88
N PRO A 227 -9.12 6.91 -23.49
CA PRO A 227 -9.52 7.31 -22.14
C PRO A 227 -10.99 6.96 -21.92
N ALA A 228 -11.34 6.53 -20.70
CA ALA A 228 -12.74 6.48 -20.32
C ALA A 228 -13.29 7.91 -20.35
N LEU A 229 -14.46 8.11 -20.96
CA LEU A 229 -15.11 9.43 -20.99
C LEU A 229 -15.46 9.81 -19.55
N PRO A 230 -14.88 10.88 -18.98
CA PRO A 230 -15.25 11.33 -17.66
C PRO A 230 -16.70 11.84 -17.67
N LEU A 231 -17.38 11.77 -16.54
CA LEU A 231 -18.68 12.43 -16.39
C LEU A 231 -18.51 13.94 -16.69
N PRO A 232 -19.40 14.54 -17.50
CA PRO A 232 -19.29 15.94 -17.88
C PRO A 232 -19.35 16.88 -16.66
N GLY A 233 -18.80 18.09 -16.80
CA GLY A 233 -18.78 19.12 -15.75
C GLY A 233 -17.54 19.06 -14.84
N VAL A 234 -17.34 20.14 -14.09
CA VAL A 234 -16.26 20.27 -13.09
C VAL A 234 -16.59 19.38 -11.89
N ALA A 235 -15.64 18.54 -11.47
CA ALA A 235 -15.81 17.68 -10.31
C ALA A 235 -15.77 18.49 -9.02
N THR A 236 -16.72 18.22 -8.12
CA THR A 236 -16.87 18.95 -6.86
C THR A 236 -17.14 18.00 -5.70
N VAL A 237 -17.08 18.51 -4.48
CA VAL A 237 -17.50 17.78 -3.28
C VAL A 237 -18.94 17.25 -3.37
N ASP A 238 -19.82 17.94 -4.09
CA ASP A 238 -21.25 17.59 -4.14
C ASP A 238 -21.53 16.40 -5.06
N ASP A 239 -20.74 16.20 -6.12
CA ASP A 239 -20.93 15.11 -7.09
C ASP A 239 -19.93 13.94 -6.92
N VAL A 240 -19.08 13.99 -5.89
CA VAL A 240 -18.01 13.01 -5.66
C VAL A 240 -18.52 11.57 -5.48
N GLU A 241 -19.69 11.39 -4.87
CA GLU A 241 -20.32 10.09 -4.70
C GLU A 241 -20.63 9.45 -6.06
N ALA A 242 -21.35 10.18 -6.91
CA ALA A 242 -21.72 9.72 -8.25
C ALA A 242 -20.47 9.43 -9.10
N ARG A 243 -19.47 10.31 -9.06
CA ARG A 243 -18.20 10.14 -9.80
C ARG A 243 -17.42 8.91 -9.32
N PHE A 244 -17.29 8.73 -8.01
CA PHE A 244 -16.57 7.58 -7.46
C PHE A 244 -17.22 6.26 -7.88
N PHE A 245 -18.53 6.13 -7.70
CA PHE A 245 -19.23 4.90 -8.03
C PHE A 245 -19.30 4.64 -9.54
N HIS A 246 -19.44 5.66 -10.38
CA HIS A 246 -19.32 5.52 -11.83
C HIS A 246 -17.93 4.99 -12.25
N ALA A 247 -16.85 5.57 -11.69
CA ALA A 247 -15.49 5.10 -11.96
C ALA A 247 -15.25 3.67 -11.42
N LEU A 248 -15.88 3.32 -10.29
CA LEU A 248 -15.80 1.99 -9.70
C LEU A 248 -16.49 0.94 -10.59
N ASP A 249 -17.65 1.26 -11.16
CA ASP A 249 -18.40 0.36 -12.06
C ASP A 249 -17.58 0.09 -13.35
N GLY A 250 -16.95 1.13 -13.89
CA GLY A 250 -16.00 0.98 -15.01
C GLY A 250 -14.79 0.11 -14.65
N LEU A 251 -14.29 0.20 -13.41
CA LEU A 251 -13.23 -0.68 -12.94
C LEU A 251 -13.71 -2.12 -12.77
N GLU A 252 -14.90 -2.35 -12.22
CA GLU A 252 -15.43 -3.68 -11.94
C GLU A 252 -15.43 -4.57 -13.19
N ALA A 253 -15.80 -4.02 -14.34
CA ALA A 253 -15.82 -4.74 -15.62
C ALA A 253 -14.43 -5.29 -16.02
N ARG A 254 -13.35 -4.72 -15.48
CA ARG A 254 -11.96 -5.01 -15.85
C ARG A 254 -11.20 -5.73 -14.73
N GLU A 255 -11.38 -5.29 -13.48
CA GLU A 255 -10.67 -5.76 -12.28
C GLU A 255 -11.65 -5.85 -11.09
N PRO A 256 -12.57 -6.84 -11.07
CA PRO A 256 -13.63 -6.92 -10.04
C PRO A 256 -13.08 -7.06 -8.61
N GLN A 257 -11.95 -7.73 -8.45
CA GLN A 257 -11.27 -7.87 -7.15
C GLN A 257 -10.73 -6.53 -6.64
N LEU A 258 -10.22 -5.67 -7.53
CA LEU A 258 -9.75 -4.34 -7.14
C LEU A 258 -10.93 -3.41 -6.83
N ALA A 259 -12.04 -3.52 -7.57
CA ALA A 259 -13.27 -2.81 -7.27
C ALA A 259 -13.81 -3.18 -5.87
N ALA A 260 -13.88 -4.46 -5.54
CA ALA A 260 -14.26 -4.92 -4.20
C ALA A 260 -13.30 -4.40 -3.11
N TRP A 261 -11.98 -4.41 -3.37
CA TRP A 261 -10.98 -3.90 -2.44
C TRP A 261 -11.11 -2.39 -2.18
N LEU A 262 -11.48 -1.59 -3.19
CA LEU A 262 -11.63 -0.13 -3.04
C LEU A 262 -12.79 0.27 -2.12
N LEU A 263 -13.74 -0.65 -1.88
CA LEU A 263 -14.81 -0.47 -0.90
C LEU A 263 -14.31 -0.58 0.55
N ASN A 264 -13.05 -0.90 0.82
CA ASN A 264 -12.54 -1.01 2.19
C ASN A 264 -12.81 0.25 3.02
N GLY A 265 -13.58 0.11 4.10
CA GLY A 265 -13.96 1.18 5.02
C GLY A 265 -14.85 2.26 4.39
N ILE A 266 -15.42 2.02 3.21
CA ILE A 266 -16.32 2.95 2.52
C ILE A 266 -17.75 2.75 3.04
N PRO A 267 -18.36 3.75 3.72
CA PRO A 267 -19.71 3.64 4.24
C PRO A 267 -20.77 3.87 3.14
N GLY A 268 -22.05 3.75 3.51
CA GLY A 268 -23.17 4.18 2.68
C GLY A 268 -23.85 3.07 1.88
N LEU A 269 -25.12 3.30 1.54
CA LEU A 269 -25.96 2.35 0.81
C LEU A 269 -25.35 1.91 -0.54
N PRO A 270 -24.81 2.81 -1.39
CA PRO A 270 -24.25 2.39 -2.68
C PRO A 270 -23.02 1.47 -2.55
N ALA A 271 -22.25 1.59 -1.46
CA ALA A 271 -21.14 0.70 -1.16
C ALA A 271 -21.65 -0.68 -0.70
N HIS A 272 -22.66 -0.71 0.17
CA HIS A 272 -23.26 -1.94 0.68
C HIS A 272 -23.97 -2.75 -0.42
N GLN A 273 -24.66 -2.10 -1.36
CA GLN A 273 -25.26 -2.77 -2.52
C GLN A 273 -24.20 -3.54 -3.34
N ARG A 274 -23.03 -2.94 -3.57
CA ARG A 274 -21.91 -3.61 -4.26
C ARG A 274 -21.30 -4.73 -3.43
N ARG A 275 -21.18 -4.55 -2.11
CA ARG A 275 -20.74 -5.63 -1.20
C ARG A 275 -21.67 -6.84 -1.28
N LEU A 276 -22.98 -6.63 -1.31
CA LEU A 276 -23.96 -7.69 -1.49
C LEU A 276 -23.77 -8.41 -2.84
N ALA A 277 -23.61 -7.66 -3.94
CA ALA A 277 -23.34 -8.23 -5.26
C ALA A 277 -22.01 -9.03 -5.33
N TYR A 278 -21.04 -8.70 -4.47
CA TYR A 278 -19.75 -9.37 -4.40
C TYR A 278 -19.70 -10.52 -3.40
N ALA A 279 -20.66 -10.63 -2.49
CA ALA A 279 -20.57 -11.49 -1.31
C ALA A 279 -20.34 -12.96 -1.68
N GLU A 280 -21.02 -13.46 -2.73
CA GLU A 280 -20.87 -14.84 -3.18
C GLU A 280 -19.55 -15.09 -3.93
N ARG A 281 -19.13 -14.15 -4.80
CA ARG A 281 -17.95 -14.33 -5.67
C ARG A 281 -16.63 -14.02 -4.97
N LEU A 282 -16.64 -13.07 -4.04
CA LEU A 282 -15.46 -12.49 -3.40
C LEU A 282 -15.65 -12.33 -1.87
N PRO A 283 -16.10 -13.37 -1.14
CA PRO A 283 -16.51 -13.25 0.26
C PRO A 283 -15.43 -12.67 1.18
N GLY A 284 -14.17 -13.09 1.02
CA GLY A 284 -13.05 -12.59 1.85
C GLY A 284 -12.75 -11.10 1.63
N LEU A 285 -12.83 -10.62 0.38
CA LEU A 285 -12.67 -9.19 0.09
C LEU A 285 -13.84 -8.38 0.62
N VAL A 286 -15.06 -8.91 0.55
CA VAL A 286 -16.24 -8.26 1.13
C VAL A 286 -16.10 -8.17 2.65
N ALA A 287 -15.76 -9.26 3.33
CA ALA A 287 -15.56 -9.28 4.78
C ALA A 287 -14.51 -8.24 5.22
N ARG A 288 -13.35 -8.20 4.57
CA ARG A 288 -12.31 -7.19 4.83
C ARG A 288 -12.73 -5.78 4.44
N SER A 289 -13.65 -5.61 3.50
CA SER A 289 -14.11 -4.27 3.11
C SER A 289 -14.94 -3.59 4.20
N LEU A 290 -15.46 -4.36 5.16
CA LEU A 290 -16.30 -3.89 6.26
C LEU A 290 -15.50 -3.26 7.42
N THR A 291 -14.16 -3.28 7.37
CA THR A 291 -13.30 -2.74 8.43
C THR A 291 -13.67 -1.31 8.81
N GLY A 292 -13.94 -1.09 10.10
CA GLY A 292 -14.30 0.22 10.65
C GLY A 292 -15.77 0.63 10.48
N LEU A 293 -16.61 -0.20 9.84
CA LEU A 293 -18.06 0.03 9.73
C LEU A 293 -18.81 -0.70 10.86
N ASP A 294 -19.77 -0.02 11.48
CA ASP A 294 -20.55 -0.54 12.61
C ASP A 294 -22.07 -0.47 12.39
N ASP A 295 -22.52 -0.16 11.16
CA ASP A 295 -23.94 -0.13 10.82
C ASP A 295 -24.56 -1.54 10.66
N ASP A 296 -25.89 -1.62 10.72
CA ASP A 296 -26.63 -2.89 10.69
C ASP A 296 -26.40 -3.72 9.42
N THR A 297 -26.19 -3.05 8.28
CA THR A 297 -25.92 -3.75 7.01
C THR A 297 -24.53 -4.39 7.06
N ALA A 298 -23.53 -3.67 7.56
CA ALA A 298 -22.19 -4.20 7.78
C ALA A 298 -22.22 -5.40 8.74
N TRP A 299 -23.01 -5.34 9.80
CA TRP A 299 -23.17 -6.44 10.74
C TRP A 299 -23.85 -7.67 10.14
N THR A 300 -24.92 -7.47 9.37
CA THR A 300 -25.61 -8.56 8.68
C THR A 300 -24.66 -9.29 7.74
N LEU A 301 -23.86 -8.55 6.97
CA LEU A 301 -22.83 -9.13 6.10
C LEU A 301 -21.77 -9.90 6.90
N ARG A 302 -21.33 -9.42 8.06
CA ARG A 302 -20.37 -10.15 8.91
C ARG A 302 -20.94 -11.48 9.41
N GLU A 303 -22.20 -11.51 9.84
CA GLU A 303 -22.86 -12.73 10.32
C GLU A 303 -22.98 -13.76 9.18
N VAL A 304 -23.39 -13.32 7.99
CA VAL A 304 -23.50 -14.20 6.81
C VAL A 304 -22.13 -14.77 6.41
N LEU A 305 -21.10 -13.93 6.40
CA LEU A 305 -19.76 -14.31 5.92
C LEU A 305 -18.93 -15.08 6.96
N ALA A 306 -19.32 -15.04 8.24
CA ALA A 306 -18.58 -15.67 9.34
C ALA A 306 -18.37 -17.18 9.15
N ALA A 307 -19.33 -17.86 8.51
CA ALA A 307 -19.23 -19.30 8.25
C ALA A 307 -18.28 -19.63 7.08
N SER A 308 -18.20 -18.76 6.07
CA SER A 308 -17.40 -19.03 4.85
C SER A 308 -15.98 -18.48 4.91
N VAL A 309 -15.79 -17.32 5.55
CA VAL A 309 -14.50 -16.60 5.61
C VAL A 309 -14.21 -16.08 7.02
N PRO A 310 -14.15 -16.97 8.04
CA PRO A 310 -14.03 -16.59 9.45
C PRO A 310 -12.79 -15.72 9.74
N VAL A 311 -11.67 -16.00 9.07
CA VAL A 311 -10.40 -15.26 9.23
C VAL A 311 -10.56 -13.81 8.76
N ASP A 312 -11.10 -13.59 7.55
CA ASP A 312 -11.31 -12.26 7.00
C ASP A 312 -12.31 -11.43 7.83
N VAL A 313 -13.35 -12.07 8.37
CA VAL A 313 -14.31 -11.43 9.29
C VAL A 313 -13.63 -11.03 10.60
N ALA A 314 -12.84 -11.91 11.19
CA ALA A 314 -12.11 -11.64 12.44
C ALA A 314 -11.12 -10.47 12.27
N GLU A 315 -10.35 -10.44 11.19
CA GLU A 315 -9.43 -9.33 10.87
C GLU A 315 -10.17 -7.99 10.73
N GLY A 316 -11.39 -8.00 10.17
CA GLY A 316 -12.22 -6.81 9.99
C GLY A 316 -12.81 -6.22 11.27
N LEU A 317 -12.75 -6.94 12.40
CA LEU A 317 -13.32 -6.52 13.68
C LEU A 317 -12.37 -5.66 14.53
N GLY A 318 -11.09 -5.51 14.17
CA GLY A 318 -10.06 -4.92 15.05
C GLY A 318 -10.33 -3.50 15.59
N PHE A 319 -11.29 -2.76 15.02
CA PHE A 319 -11.66 -1.40 15.43
C PHE A 319 -13.04 -1.31 16.10
N VAL A 320 -13.74 -2.43 16.28
CA VAL A 320 -15.11 -2.46 16.81
C VAL A 320 -15.11 -3.14 18.18
N THR A 321 -15.53 -2.44 19.22
CA THR A 321 -15.47 -2.89 20.63
C THR A 321 -16.86 -3.09 21.26
N SER A 322 -17.90 -3.26 20.46
CA SER A 322 -19.27 -3.50 20.95
C SER A 322 -19.47 -4.91 21.55
N PRO A 323 -20.50 -5.13 22.39
CA PRO A 323 -20.83 -6.48 22.87
C PRO A 323 -21.03 -7.50 21.74
N ARG A 324 -21.62 -7.06 20.61
CA ARG A 324 -21.80 -7.89 19.41
C ARG A 324 -20.46 -8.33 18.80
N SER A 325 -19.44 -7.47 18.82
CA SER A 325 -18.10 -7.83 18.32
C SER A 325 -17.40 -8.83 19.22
N HIS A 326 -17.56 -8.73 20.54
CA HIS A 326 -17.04 -9.73 21.48
C HIS A 326 -17.70 -11.10 21.27
N ALA A 327 -19.04 -11.15 21.17
CA ALA A 327 -19.77 -12.38 20.91
C ALA A 327 -19.37 -13.04 19.58
N LEU A 328 -19.18 -12.24 18.52
CA LEU A 328 -18.71 -12.76 17.23
C LEU A 328 -17.27 -13.27 17.32
N ARG A 329 -16.35 -12.58 18.01
CA ARG A 329 -14.97 -13.07 18.23
C ARG A 329 -14.93 -14.41 18.97
N GLN A 330 -15.78 -14.60 19.98
CA GLN A 330 -15.87 -15.87 20.70
C GLN A 330 -16.27 -17.03 19.78
N ARG A 331 -17.26 -16.82 18.90
CA ARG A 331 -17.68 -17.82 17.90
C ARG A 331 -16.58 -18.10 16.86
N LEU A 332 -15.89 -17.05 16.41
CA LEU A 332 -14.85 -17.16 15.37
C LEU A 332 -13.56 -17.80 15.89
N TYR A 333 -13.29 -17.76 17.20
CA TYR A 333 -12.03 -18.24 17.77
C TYR A 333 -11.68 -19.67 17.35
N ALA A 334 -12.66 -20.58 17.31
CA ALA A 334 -12.41 -21.98 16.95
C ALA A 334 -11.92 -22.15 15.50
N GLN A 335 -12.22 -21.20 14.61
CA GLN A 335 -11.88 -21.25 13.20
C GLN A 335 -10.77 -20.27 12.81
N ALA A 336 -10.55 -19.22 13.60
CA ALA A 336 -9.63 -18.13 13.32
C ALA A 336 -8.97 -17.57 14.59
N PRO A 337 -8.30 -18.40 15.41
CA PRO A 337 -7.76 -17.97 16.71
C PRO A 337 -6.73 -16.84 16.55
N GLU A 338 -5.83 -16.95 15.57
CA GLU A 338 -4.78 -15.96 15.32
C GLU A 338 -5.34 -14.57 15.00
N ALA A 339 -6.30 -14.50 14.08
CA ALA A 339 -6.92 -13.24 13.68
C ALA A 339 -7.76 -12.61 14.80
N VAL A 340 -8.45 -13.44 15.60
CA VAL A 340 -9.20 -12.98 16.78
C VAL A 340 -8.26 -12.36 17.80
N LEU A 341 -7.19 -13.07 18.18
CA LEU A 341 -6.22 -12.65 19.20
C LEU A 341 -5.49 -11.37 18.79
N ALA A 342 -4.96 -11.32 17.56
CA ALA A 342 -4.27 -10.15 17.04
C ALA A 342 -5.17 -8.89 16.93
N GLY A 343 -6.49 -9.09 16.88
CA GLY A 343 -7.51 -8.05 16.79
C GLY A 343 -7.93 -7.42 18.13
N LEU A 344 -7.45 -7.91 19.28
CA LEU A 344 -7.86 -7.44 20.62
C LEU A 344 -7.12 -6.18 21.12
N LYS A 345 -6.44 -5.44 20.24
CA LYS A 345 -5.67 -4.24 20.60
C LYS A 345 -6.54 -3.21 21.33
N ARG A 346 -5.98 -2.58 22.37
CA ARG A 346 -6.64 -1.59 23.25
C ARG A 346 -7.86 -2.13 24.03
N GLN A 347 -8.00 -3.46 24.13
CA GLN A 347 -9.09 -4.09 24.89
C GLN A 347 -8.51 -4.79 26.12
N ASP A 348 -8.88 -4.28 27.30
CA ASP A 348 -8.46 -4.78 28.61
C ASP A 348 -9.63 -5.33 29.44
N SER A 349 -10.70 -5.75 28.77
CA SER A 349 -11.88 -6.30 29.44
C SER A 349 -11.68 -7.77 29.83
N PRO A 350 -12.45 -8.29 30.81
CA PRO A 350 -12.43 -9.71 31.16
C PRO A 350 -12.70 -10.64 29.96
N GLU A 351 -13.59 -10.25 29.04
CA GLU A 351 -13.90 -11.03 27.83
C GLU A 351 -12.71 -11.12 26.88
N ALA A 352 -11.94 -10.03 26.75
CA ALA A 352 -10.73 -10.02 25.95
C ALA A 352 -9.63 -10.88 26.60
N TRP A 353 -9.48 -10.82 27.92
CA TRP A 353 -8.56 -11.68 28.67
C TRP A 353 -8.91 -13.16 28.59
N ALA A 354 -10.19 -13.53 28.67
CA ALA A 354 -10.62 -14.91 28.50
C ALA A 354 -10.18 -15.51 27.15
N LEU A 355 -10.27 -14.72 26.08
CA LEU A 355 -9.76 -15.13 24.76
C LEU A 355 -8.23 -15.24 24.74
N ARG A 356 -7.50 -14.30 25.36
CA ARG A 356 -6.02 -14.34 25.44
C ARG A 356 -5.53 -15.54 26.23
N GLU A 357 -6.14 -15.84 27.37
CA GLU A 357 -5.81 -17.01 28.19
C GLU A 357 -6.00 -18.30 27.43
N ARG A 358 -7.12 -18.42 26.71
CA ARG A 358 -7.35 -19.53 25.79
C ARG A 358 -6.26 -19.60 24.70
N GLY A 359 -5.93 -18.46 24.09
CA GLY A 359 -4.85 -18.33 23.11
C GLY A 359 -3.50 -18.81 23.62
N MET A 360 -3.13 -18.45 24.84
CA MET A 360 -1.89 -18.90 25.46
C MET A 360 -1.87 -20.41 25.72
N LYS A 361 -2.99 -21.00 26.15
CA LYS A 361 -3.14 -22.45 26.33
C LYS A 361 -3.05 -23.19 25.01
N ASP A 362 -3.61 -22.61 23.95
CA ASP A 362 -3.62 -23.18 22.59
C ASP A 362 -2.31 -22.94 21.81
N GLY A 363 -1.33 -22.24 22.41
CA GLY A 363 0.00 -22.03 21.82
C GLY A 363 0.16 -20.76 20.97
N HIS A 364 -0.84 -19.88 20.93
CA HIS A 364 -0.87 -18.64 20.14
C HIS A 364 -0.26 -17.42 20.85
N LEU A 365 0.88 -17.59 21.53
CA LEU A 365 1.51 -16.50 22.31
C LEU A 365 1.89 -15.30 21.43
N ALA A 366 2.34 -15.52 20.20
CA ALA A 366 2.75 -14.46 19.28
C ALA A 366 1.57 -13.53 18.95
N GLU A 367 0.39 -14.09 18.71
CA GLU A 367 -0.82 -13.34 18.37
C GLU A 367 -1.42 -12.65 19.59
N VAL A 368 -1.33 -13.28 20.77
CA VAL A 368 -1.67 -12.64 22.05
C VAL A 368 -0.81 -11.40 22.25
N LEU A 369 0.51 -11.47 22.07
CA LEU A 369 1.43 -10.33 22.18
C LEU A 369 1.06 -9.21 21.20
N VAL A 370 0.79 -9.53 19.95
CA VAL A 370 0.37 -8.52 18.95
C VAL A 370 -0.96 -7.85 19.36
N GLY A 371 -1.87 -8.61 19.98
CA GLY A 371 -3.14 -8.13 20.51
C GLY A 371 -3.06 -7.30 21.80
N LEU A 372 -1.89 -7.18 22.44
CA LEU A 372 -1.69 -6.42 23.68
C LEU A 372 -1.33 -4.94 23.46
N ALA A 373 -1.20 -4.47 22.22
CA ALA A 373 -0.95 -3.06 21.94
C ALA A 373 -2.02 -2.18 22.61
N GLY A 374 -1.58 -1.23 23.45
CA GLY A 374 -2.43 -0.33 24.22
C GLY A 374 -3.00 -0.91 25.53
N VAL A 375 -2.50 -2.06 26.01
CA VAL A 375 -2.88 -2.69 27.29
C VAL A 375 -1.70 -2.65 28.26
N ASP A 376 -1.86 -2.05 29.45
CA ASP A 376 -0.76 -1.77 30.40
C ASP A 376 -0.89 -2.49 31.76
N GLY A 377 -1.91 -3.34 31.94
CA GLY A 377 -2.08 -4.13 33.17
C GLY A 377 -0.94 -5.11 33.45
N GLU A 378 -0.77 -5.53 34.71
CA GLU A 378 0.31 -6.42 35.13
C GLU A 378 0.25 -7.78 34.42
N GLU A 379 -0.95 -8.30 34.16
CA GLU A 379 -1.14 -9.51 33.37
C GLU A 379 -0.52 -9.37 31.97
N ALA A 380 -0.65 -8.21 31.33
CA ALA A 380 -0.04 -7.95 30.03
C ALA A 380 1.49 -7.93 30.10
N TRP A 381 2.04 -7.41 31.21
CA TRP A 381 3.49 -7.40 31.44
C TRP A 381 4.06 -8.80 31.64
N VAL A 382 3.38 -9.67 32.38
CA VAL A 382 3.75 -11.10 32.52
C VAL A 382 3.81 -11.77 31.14
N VAL A 383 2.85 -11.50 30.27
CA VAL A 383 2.83 -12.04 28.91
C VAL A 383 4.01 -11.52 28.08
N ARG A 384 4.36 -10.23 28.20
CA ARG A 384 5.53 -9.63 27.53
C ARG A 384 6.84 -10.26 27.99
N GLU A 385 6.99 -10.52 29.28
CA GLU A 385 8.15 -11.21 29.84
C GLU A 385 8.28 -12.64 29.30
N ALA A 386 7.17 -13.39 29.24
CA ALA A 386 7.14 -14.71 28.60
C ALA A 386 7.54 -14.62 27.11
N GLY A 387 7.08 -13.59 26.40
CA GLY A 387 7.47 -13.31 25.02
C GLY A 387 8.98 -13.08 24.86
N MET A 388 9.59 -12.31 25.77
CA MET A 388 11.04 -12.07 25.80
C MET A 388 11.83 -13.36 26.02
N GLN A 389 11.40 -14.21 26.96
CA GLN A 389 12.03 -15.51 27.23
C GLN A 389 11.97 -16.43 26.01
N ARG A 390 10.89 -16.38 25.23
CA ARG A 390 10.72 -17.13 23.97
C ARG A 390 11.34 -16.45 22.75
N LYS A 391 12.06 -15.34 22.92
CA LYS A 391 12.71 -14.59 21.84
C LYS A 391 11.75 -14.04 20.77
N LEU A 392 10.49 -13.81 21.14
CA LEU A 392 9.46 -13.19 20.28
C LEU A 392 9.63 -11.65 20.24
N TYR A 393 10.84 -11.19 19.95
CA TYR A 393 11.23 -9.79 20.14
C TYR A 393 10.40 -8.80 19.31
N ALA A 394 10.04 -9.18 18.08
CA ALA A 394 9.25 -8.31 17.21
C ALA A 394 7.80 -8.20 17.70
N GLU A 395 7.23 -9.29 18.21
CA GLU A 395 5.88 -9.37 18.75
C GLU A 395 5.79 -8.59 20.07
N VAL A 396 6.78 -8.77 20.96
CA VAL A 396 6.89 -7.97 22.20
C VAL A 396 7.02 -6.49 21.86
N ALA A 397 7.87 -6.10 20.89
CA ALA A 397 7.99 -4.70 20.48
C ALA A 397 6.64 -4.15 20.00
N ARG A 398 5.90 -4.89 19.15
CA ARG A 398 4.57 -4.47 18.67
C ARG A 398 3.55 -4.34 19.80
N SER A 399 3.63 -5.20 20.82
CA SER A 399 2.75 -5.17 22.00
C SER A 399 2.86 -3.87 22.82
N LEU A 400 3.98 -3.14 22.68
CA LEU A 400 4.22 -1.88 23.38
C LEU A 400 3.57 -0.67 22.67
N GLY A 401 3.01 -0.86 21.48
CA GLY A 401 2.37 0.23 20.73
C GLY A 401 1.28 0.90 21.55
N GLY A 402 1.33 2.24 21.66
CA GLY A 402 0.38 3.03 22.43
C GLY A 402 0.72 3.19 23.92
N LEU A 403 1.77 2.52 24.44
CA LEU A 403 2.23 2.71 25.82
C LEU A 403 3.32 3.79 25.89
N ALA A 404 3.12 4.78 26.76
CA ALA A 404 4.02 5.92 26.95
C ALA A 404 4.78 5.90 28.30
N THR A 405 4.79 4.75 28.99
CA THR A 405 5.40 4.60 30.33
C THR A 405 6.92 4.37 30.26
N GLU A 406 7.64 4.73 31.33
CA GLU A 406 9.07 4.45 31.47
C GLU A 406 9.39 2.95 31.38
N ARG A 407 8.52 2.09 31.96
CA ARG A 407 8.63 0.63 31.87
C ARG A 407 8.57 0.15 30.41
N ALA A 408 7.70 0.75 29.59
CA ALA A 408 7.63 0.46 28.15
C ALA A 408 8.88 0.90 27.41
N ASP A 409 9.42 2.09 27.70
CA ASP A 409 10.65 2.56 27.08
C ASP A 409 11.88 1.74 27.48
N ALA A 410 12.00 1.33 28.74
CA ALA A 410 13.07 0.43 29.19
C ALA A 410 13.04 -0.90 28.41
N LEU A 411 11.85 -1.48 28.19
CA LEU A 411 11.74 -2.70 27.37
C LEU A 411 12.04 -2.43 25.89
N ARG A 412 11.65 -1.27 25.34
CA ARG A 412 12.03 -0.86 23.98
C ARG A 412 13.55 -0.76 23.82
N GLU A 413 14.27 -0.21 24.79
CA GLU A 413 15.73 -0.13 24.78
C GLU A 413 16.38 -1.50 24.65
N LEU A 414 15.92 -2.47 25.46
CA LEU A 414 16.41 -3.85 25.41
C LEU A 414 16.16 -4.50 24.04
N LEU A 415 15.07 -4.13 23.37
CA LEU A 415 14.67 -4.67 22.07
C LEU A 415 15.42 -4.07 20.88
N LEU A 416 16.09 -2.91 21.03
CA LEU A 416 16.81 -2.25 19.94
C LEU A 416 17.90 -3.11 19.31
N LYS A 417 18.55 -3.99 20.09
CA LYS A 417 19.57 -4.92 19.57
C LYS A 417 19.00 -6.06 18.73
N HIS A 418 17.68 -6.27 18.78
CA HIS A 418 17.00 -7.38 18.11
C HIS A 418 16.18 -6.93 16.90
N ASP A 419 15.35 -5.89 17.05
CA ASP A 419 14.51 -5.39 15.95
C ASP A 419 14.20 -3.90 16.10
N ARG A 420 15.10 -3.06 15.57
CA ARG A 420 14.96 -1.59 15.55
C ARG A 420 13.71 -1.12 14.81
N LEU A 421 13.22 -1.87 13.81
CA LEU A 421 12.06 -1.46 13.02
C LEU A 421 10.75 -1.77 13.74
N ALA A 422 10.68 -2.89 14.46
CA ALA A 422 9.54 -3.19 15.31
C ALA A 422 9.45 -2.19 16.49
N VAL A 423 10.59 -1.83 17.09
CA VAL A 423 10.64 -0.79 18.14
C VAL A 423 10.19 0.56 17.58
N LEU A 424 10.68 1.01 16.41
CA LEU A 424 10.24 2.26 15.80
C LEU A 424 8.72 2.29 15.53
N LYS A 425 8.11 1.15 15.16
CA LYS A 425 6.66 1.08 14.96
C LYS A 425 5.89 1.26 16.27
N SER A 426 6.44 0.80 17.39
CA SER A 426 5.79 0.89 18.71
C SER A 426 5.88 2.26 19.36
N THR A 427 6.71 3.17 18.81
CA THR A 427 6.84 4.57 19.27
C THR A 427 5.96 5.55 18.51
N THR A 428 4.99 5.06 17.72
CA THR A 428 4.06 5.92 16.98
C THR A 428 3.31 6.84 17.94
N GLY A 429 3.37 8.16 17.69
CA GLY A 429 2.72 9.17 18.52
C GLY A 429 3.48 9.57 19.80
N LEU A 430 4.64 8.97 20.08
CA LEU A 430 5.41 9.27 21.30
C LEU A 430 6.49 10.33 21.06
N GLU A 431 6.80 11.13 22.08
CA GLU A 431 7.91 12.12 22.08
C GLU A 431 8.95 11.83 23.16
N THR A 432 9.07 10.58 23.59
CA THR A 432 10.07 10.19 24.58
C THR A 432 11.50 10.31 24.00
N PRO A 433 12.54 10.49 24.84
CA PRO A 433 13.92 10.57 24.36
C PRO A 433 14.33 9.39 23.46
N LEU A 434 13.88 8.18 23.80
CA LEU A 434 14.08 6.98 22.98
C LEU A 434 13.43 7.13 21.60
N ALA A 435 12.16 7.55 21.54
CA ALA A 435 11.43 7.69 20.29
C ALA A 435 12.10 8.71 19.37
N VAL A 436 12.46 9.87 19.92
CA VAL A 436 13.14 10.95 19.18
C VAL A 436 14.51 10.49 18.69
N GLY A 437 15.34 9.93 19.56
CA GLY A 437 16.69 9.46 19.20
C GLY A 437 16.66 8.35 18.14
N LEU A 438 15.70 7.43 18.24
CA LEU A 438 15.54 6.35 17.25
C LEU A 438 15.14 6.88 15.87
N ARG A 439 14.25 7.90 15.81
CA ARG A 439 13.87 8.56 14.56
C ARG A 439 15.07 9.24 13.91
N GLU A 440 15.86 9.99 14.67
CA GLU A 440 17.08 10.66 14.18
C GLU A 440 18.08 9.65 13.60
N GLN A 441 18.30 8.52 14.29
CA GLN A 441 19.19 7.46 13.80
C GLN A 441 18.70 6.76 12.53
N LEU A 442 17.38 6.63 12.35
CA LEU A 442 16.77 5.87 11.28
C LEU A 442 16.26 6.74 10.12
N GLU A 443 16.29 8.06 10.20
CA GLU A 443 15.72 8.98 9.21
C GLU A 443 16.19 8.66 7.77
N LYS A 444 17.49 8.43 7.60
CA LYS A 444 18.08 8.11 6.28
C LYS A 444 17.94 6.64 5.88
N LYS A 445 17.55 5.75 6.79
CA LYS A 445 17.53 4.29 6.62
C LYS A 445 16.11 3.75 6.43
N ALA A 446 15.14 4.36 7.10
CA ALA A 446 13.74 3.93 7.15
C ALA A 446 12.76 5.10 7.19
N LEU A 447 12.97 6.09 6.30
CA LEU A 447 12.18 7.33 6.21
C LEU A 447 10.65 7.10 6.29
N LYS A 448 10.14 6.06 5.61
CA LYS A 448 8.71 5.70 5.66
C LYS A 448 8.22 5.48 7.09
N LEU A 449 8.97 4.69 7.86
CA LEU A 449 8.57 4.30 9.21
C LEU A 449 8.81 5.45 10.18
N VAL A 450 9.87 6.23 9.98
CA VAL A 450 10.15 7.44 10.77
C VAL A 450 8.99 8.42 10.63
N LEU A 451 8.59 8.76 9.40
CA LEU A 451 7.49 9.70 9.17
C LEU A 451 6.16 9.16 9.73
N ARG A 452 5.85 7.87 9.55
CA ARG A 452 4.64 7.26 10.14
C ARG A 452 4.63 7.30 11.66
N SER A 453 5.78 7.14 12.31
CA SER A 453 5.88 7.21 13.77
C SER A 453 5.56 8.60 14.33
N LEU A 454 5.55 9.65 13.50
CA LEU A 454 5.19 11.02 13.89
C LEU A 454 3.68 11.27 13.94
N THR A 455 2.84 10.29 13.59
CA THR A 455 1.37 10.46 13.61
C THR A 455 0.92 10.92 15.00
N GLY A 456 0.23 12.08 15.08
CA GLY A 456 -0.21 12.68 16.34
C GLY A 456 0.84 13.52 17.10
N VAL A 457 2.05 13.68 16.56
CA VAL A 457 3.13 14.46 17.20
C VAL A 457 3.21 15.88 16.65
N ASP A 458 3.25 16.88 17.52
CA ASP A 458 3.34 18.32 17.17
C ASP A 458 4.57 19.03 17.77
N SER A 459 5.73 18.37 17.80
CA SER A 459 6.97 19.02 18.23
C SER A 459 7.69 19.73 17.07
N PRO A 460 8.50 20.78 17.34
CA PRO A 460 9.33 21.41 16.30
C PRO A 460 10.25 20.41 15.58
N LYS A 461 10.79 19.42 16.30
CA LYS A 461 11.61 18.35 15.72
C LYS A 461 10.81 17.48 14.73
N ALA A 462 9.58 17.11 15.09
CA ALA A 462 8.70 16.34 14.21
C ALA A 462 8.39 17.11 12.92
N TRP A 463 8.11 18.41 13.02
CA TRP A 463 7.90 19.26 11.84
C TRP A 463 9.12 19.33 10.94
N ALA A 464 10.31 19.53 11.50
CA ALA A 464 11.54 19.55 10.73
C ALA A 464 11.76 18.23 9.95
N MET A 465 11.42 17.08 10.54
CA MET A 465 11.47 15.79 9.84
C MET A 465 10.42 15.68 8.71
N ARG A 466 9.19 16.14 8.95
CA ARG A 466 8.12 16.16 7.92
C ARG A 466 8.51 17.02 6.73
N GLU A 467 9.03 18.22 6.98
CA GLU A 467 9.43 19.17 5.93
C GLU A 467 10.56 18.61 5.06
N ARG A 468 11.55 17.94 5.67
CA ARG A 468 12.60 17.23 4.91
C ARG A 468 12.06 16.02 4.14
N GLY A 469 11.09 15.30 4.70
CA GLY A 469 10.52 14.11 4.10
C GLY A 469 9.51 14.37 2.98
N ALA A 470 8.80 15.50 3.03
CA ALA A 470 7.67 15.81 2.14
C ALA A 470 7.99 15.82 0.64
N PRO A 471 9.14 16.37 0.18
CA PRO A 471 9.53 16.28 -1.23
C PRO A 471 9.82 14.83 -1.67
N LEU A 472 10.23 13.97 -0.72
CA LEU A 472 10.74 12.64 -1.01
C LEU A 472 9.66 11.56 -1.01
N THR A 473 8.65 11.69 -0.14
CA THR A 473 7.63 10.66 0.01
C THR A 473 6.34 11.16 0.68
N LYS A 474 5.22 10.55 0.32
CA LYS A 474 3.88 10.92 0.80
C LYS A 474 3.67 10.70 2.30
N GLU A 475 4.47 9.86 2.95
CA GLU A 475 4.29 9.54 4.38
C GLU A 475 4.45 10.76 5.30
N ALA A 476 5.06 11.85 4.83
CA ALA A 476 5.03 13.11 5.56
C ALA A 476 3.60 13.66 5.68
N LEU A 477 2.78 13.55 4.62
CA LEU A 477 1.35 13.88 4.66
C LEU A 477 0.56 12.87 5.49
N ASP A 478 0.81 11.56 5.33
CA ASP A 478 0.13 10.53 6.13
C ASP A 478 0.31 10.79 7.65
N SER A 479 1.41 11.43 8.05
CA SER A 479 1.71 11.73 9.46
C SER A 479 0.95 12.95 10.04
N VAL A 480 0.24 13.70 9.21
CA VAL A 480 -0.60 14.85 9.59
C VAL A 480 -2.09 14.60 9.31
N ASP A 481 -2.49 13.34 9.14
CA ASP A 481 -3.89 12.94 8.96
C ASP A 481 -4.77 13.54 10.08
N GLY A 482 -5.80 14.29 9.69
CA GLY A 482 -6.76 14.91 10.61
C GLY A 482 -6.23 16.10 11.42
N MET A 483 -4.98 16.54 11.18
CA MET A 483 -4.38 17.66 11.92
C MET A 483 -4.87 19.01 11.38
N ASP A 484 -5.40 19.85 12.26
CA ASP A 484 -5.80 21.23 11.96
C ASP A 484 -4.73 22.22 12.45
N ASP A 485 -3.64 22.33 11.68
CA ASP A 485 -2.49 23.20 11.96
C ASP A 485 -2.10 23.97 10.69
N PRO A 486 -1.73 25.27 10.77
CA PRO A 486 -1.34 26.05 9.59
C PRO A 486 -0.21 25.42 8.76
N ARG A 487 0.76 24.75 9.39
CA ARG A 487 1.85 24.03 8.72
C ARG A 487 1.32 22.78 8.02
N ALA A 488 0.33 22.09 8.59
CA ALA A 488 -0.33 20.96 7.95
C ALA A 488 -1.08 21.40 6.69
N TRP A 489 -1.81 22.51 6.76
CA TRP A 489 -2.48 23.11 5.60
C TRP A 489 -1.50 23.52 4.49
N LYS A 490 -0.39 24.17 4.85
CA LYS A 490 0.68 24.49 3.90
C LYS A 490 1.26 23.25 3.24
N LEU A 491 1.52 22.20 4.03
CA LEU A 491 2.03 20.92 3.54
C LEU A 491 1.05 20.27 2.55
N ARG A 492 -0.24 20.21 2.88
CA ARG A 492 -1.31 19.72 1.99
C ARG A 492 -1.36 20.50 0.67
N ALA A 493 -1.38 21.83 0.75
CA ALA A 493 -1.48 22.69 -0.43
C ALA A 493 -0.28 22.50 -1.39
N SER A 494 0.94 22.48 -0.86
CA SER A 494 2.17 22.27 -1.65
C SER A 494 2.25 20.89 -2.31
N ALA A 495 1.61 19.87 -1.71
CA ALA A 495 1.67 18.50 -2.19
C ALA A 495 0.49 18.10 -3.09
N ALA A 496 -0.52 18.96 -3.28
CA ALA A 496 -1.76 18.64 -4.00
C ALA A 496 -1.53 18.05 -5.40
N ARG A 497 -0.55 18.58 -6.16
CA ARG A 497 -0.21 18.04 -7.49
C ARG A 497 0.55 16.72 -7.42
N ARG A 498 1.45 16.58 -6.45
CA ARG A 498 2.37 15.45 -6.37
C ARG A 498 1.75 14.21 -5.73
N TRP A 499 0.91 14.42 -4.72
CA TRP A 499 0.30 13.39 -3.88
C TRP A 499 -1.22 13.64 -3.68
N PRO A 500 -2.01 13.89 -4.75
CA PRO A 500 -3.40 14.34 -4.62
C PRO A 500 -4.25 13.40 -3.76
N ALA A 501 -4.15 12.09 -3.98
CA ALA A 501 -4.92 11.11 -3.20
C ALA A 501 -4.55 11.13 -1.71
N THR A 502 -3.28 11.41 -1.37
CA THR A 502 -2.84 11.46 0.04
C THR A 502 -3.20 12.80 0.70
N VAL A 503 -3.14 13.90 -0.04
CA VAL A 503 -3.65 15.20 0.43
C VAL A 503 -5.11 15.07 0.81
N VAL A 504 -5.93 14.48 -0.07
CA VAL A 504 -7.34 14.22 0.22
C VAL A 504 -7.50 13.31 1.44
N SER A 505 -6.80 12.16 1.51
CA SER A 505 -6.95 11.28 2.68
C SER A 505 -6.52 11.94 3.99
N SER A 506 -5.57 12.86 3.97
CA SER A 506 -5.10 13.57 5.17
C SER A 506 -6.13 14.54 5.77
N LEU A 507 -7.20 14.84 5.04
CA LEU A 507 -8.33 15.63 5.53
C LEU A 507 -9.33 14.79 6.34
N LYS A 508 -9.14 13.46 6.39
CA LYS A 508 -10.01 12.56 7.15
C LYS A 508 -10.08 12.99 8.62
N GLY A 509 -11.32 13.19 9.11
CA GLY A 509 -11.58 13.63 10.49
C GLY A 509 -11.70 15.14 10.68
N LEU A 510 -11.33 15.95 9.67
CA LEU A 510 -11.61 17.39 9.68
C LEU A 510 -13.05 17.67 9.28
N PRO A 511 -13.68 18.75 9.81
CA PRO A 511 -15.01 19.16 9.39
C PRO A 511 -14.99 19.69 7.95
N LEU A 512 -16.13 19.59 7.26
CA LEU A 512 -16.30 20.04 5.87
C LEU A 512 -16.57 21.56 5.81
N VAL A 513 -15.69 22.35 6.42
CA VAL A 513 -15.72 23.82 6.40
C VAL A 513 -15.16 24.39 5.09
N ALA A 514 -15.21 25.71 4.92
CA ALA A 514 -14.83 26.40 3.69
C ALA A 514 -13.41 26.04 3.22
N GLU A 515 -12.45 25.95 4.14
CA GLU A 515 -11.04 25.64 3.86
C GLU A 515 -10.88 24.19 3.35
N THR A 516 -11.47 23.21 4.06
CA THR A 516 -11.46 21.80 3.66
C THR A 516 -12.12 21.62 2.30
N ARG A 517 -13.28 22.25 2.10
CA ARG A 517 -14.04 22.19 0.86
C ARG A 517 -13.27 22.78 -0.31
N ALA A 518 -12.69 23.96 -0.15
CA ALA A 518 -11.90 24.61 -1.20
C ALA A 518 -10.70 23.77 -1.66
N LEU A 519 -10.00 23.12 -0.72
CA LEU A 519 -8.90 22.22 -1.08
C LEU A 519 -9.39 20.95 -1.79
N LEU A 520 -10.51 20.36 -1.34
CA LEU A 520 -11.12 19.20 -2.00
C LEU A 520 -11.55 19.53 -3.44
N ASP A 521 -12.30 20.62 -3.63
CA ASP A 521 -12.78 21.05 -4.94
C ASP A 521 -11.61 21.30 -5.89
N ARG A 522 -10.55 21.98 -5.43
CA ARG A 522 -9.32 22.18 -6.23
C ARG A 522 -8.67 20.86 -6.66
N VAL A 523 -8.53 19.90 -5.74
CA VAL A 523 -7.91 18.60 -6.08
C VAL A 523 -8.81 17.79 -7.01
N LEU A 524 -10.13 17.85 -6.83
CA LEU A 524 -11.09 17.16 -7.68
C LEU A 524 -11.09 17.74 -9.10
N GLU A 525 -11.12 19.06 -9.24
CA GLU A 525 -11.03 19.76 -10.53
C GLU A 525 -9.78 19.33 -11.31
N GLU A 526 -8.61 19.28 -10.67
CA GLU A 526 -7.35 18.93 -11.33
C GLU A 526 -7.16 17.42 -11.53
N GLN A 527 -7.76 16.54 -10.70
CA GLN A 527 -7.35 15.14 -10.57
C GLN A 527 -8.50 14.12 -10.48
N ALA A 528 -9.74 14.48 -10.83
CA ALA A 528 -10.90 13.57 -10.80
C ALA A 528 -10.77 12.32 -11.68
N GLY A 529 -9.86 12.31 -12.67
CA GLY A 529 -9.56 11.11 -13.46
C GLY A 529 -8.85 10.00 -12.65
N LYS A 530 -8.34 10.29 -11.46
CA LYS A 530 -7.64 9.32 -10.62
C LYS A 530 -8.59 8.68 -9.61
N LEU A 531 -8.89 7.40 -9.81
CA LEU A 531 -9.76 6.63 -8.93
C LEU A 531 -9.36 6.68 -7.42
N PRO A 532 -8.07 6.65 -7.03
CA PRO A 532 -7.68 6.83 -5.63
C PRO A 532 -8.06 8.20 -5.04
N VAL A 533 -8.12 9.25 -5.85
CA VAL A 533 -8.56 10.60 -5.43
C VAL A 533 -10.05 10.58 -5.15
N LEU A 534 -10.86 10.10 -6.10
CA LEU A 534 -12.32 9.99 -5.94
C LEU A 534 -12.70 9.14 -4.72
N ARG A 535 -12.06 7.98 -4.55
CA ARG A 535 -12.30 7.08 -3.42
C ARG A 535 -12.01 7.74 -2.08
N ASN A 536 -10.88 8.45 -1.96
CA ASN A 536 -10.52 9.12 -0.72
C ASN A 536 -11.40 10.34 -0.47
N ALA A 537 -11.78 11.09 -1.50
CA ALA A 537 -12.65 12.26 -1.37
C ALA A 537 -14.05 11.84 -0.90
N TYR A 538 -14.61 10.77 -1.49
CA TYR A 538 -15.87 10.19 -1.01
C TYR A 538 -15.77 9.78 0.47
N ALA A 539 -14.70 9.08 0.87
CA ALA A 539 -14.52 8.65 2.25
C ALA A 539 -14.47 9.83 3.24
N VAL A 540 -13.77 10.92 2.88
CA VAL A 540 -13.69 12.14 3.69
C VAL A 540 -15.05 12.82 3.80
N VAL A 541 -15.73 13.01 2.68
CA VAL A 541 -17.05 13.69 2.62
C VAL A 541 -18.10 12.88 3.38
N ALA A 542 -18.16 11.57 3.17
CA ALA A 542 -19.10 10.69 3.86
C ALA A 542 -18.88 10.69 5.37
N GLN A 543 -17.62 10.67 5.82
CA GLN A 543 -17.30 10.76 7.25
C GLN A 543 -17.68 12.11 7.84
N ALA A 544 -17.36 13.22 7.18
CA ALA A 544 -17.70 14.56 7.66
C ALA A 544 -19.23 14.73 7.80
N ARG A 545 -20.01 14.28 6.79
CA ARG A 545 -21.48 14.30 6.83
C ARG A 545 -22.04 13.46 7.99
N ALA A 546 -21.47 12.28 8.24
CA ALA A 546 -21.89 11.44 9.36
C ALA A 546 -21.62 12.10 10.72
N LEU A 547 -20.47 12.77 10.88
CA LEU A 547 -20.13 13.53 12.10
C LEU A 547 -21.08 14.71 12.32
N GLU A 548 -21.40 15.46 11.26
CA GLU A 548 -22.37 16.55 11.32
C GLU A 548 -23.78 16.06 11.69
N GLN A 549 -24.23 14.93 11.12
CA GLN A 549 -25.53 14.34 11.44
C GLN A 549 -25.58 13.87 12.90
N ALA A 550 -24.53 13.20 13.39
CA ALA A 550 -24.44 12.79 14.79
C ALA A 550 -24.46 13.99 15.73
N ALA A 551 -23.74 15.07 15.40
CA ALA A 551 -23.73 16.31 16.18
C ALA A 551 -25.11 17.01 16.20
N ARG A 552 -25.89 16.94 15.10
CA ARG A 552 -27.27 17.46 15.06
C ARG A 552 -28.22 16.66 15.95
N LEU A 553 -28.13 15.33 15.91
CA LEU A 553 -28.97 14.44 16.73
C LEU A 553 -28.63 14.51 18.23
N ALA A 554 -27.39 14.85 18.56
CA ALA A 554 -26.94 15.03 19.95
C ALA A 554 -27.33 16.39 20.57
N ARG A 555 -27.81 17.36 19.78
CA ARG A 555 -28.32 18.63 20.32
C ARG A 555 -29.69 18.37 20.97
N PRO A 556 -29.89 18.70 22.26
CA PRO A 556 -31.21 18.60 22.86
C PRO A 556 -32.18 19.51 22.10
N ALA A 557 -33.40 19.02 21.87
CA ALA A 557 -34.48 19.82 21.30
C ALA A 557 -34.70 21.03 22.21
N VAL A 558 -34.21 22.20 21.80
CA VAL A 558 -34.57 23.45 22.47
C VAL A 558 -36.07 23.61 22.26
N GLU A 559 -36.81 23.56 23.36
CA GLU A 559 -38.23 23.82 23.44
C GLU A 559 -38.53 25.13 22.72
N THR A 560 -39.17 25.02 21.55
CA THR A 560 -39.95 26.11 20.99
C THR A 560 -41.31 26.09 21.67
N SER A 561 -41.34 26.29 22.99
CA SER A 561 -42.57 26.70 23.67
C SER A 561 -42.74 28.19 23.41
N GLY A 562 -43.55 28.50 22.40
CA GLY A 562 -43.97 29.85 22.08
C GLY A 562 -44.62 30.49 23.30
N THR A 563 -44.05 31.61 23.75
CA THR A 563 -44.75 32.61 24.56
C THR A 563 -45.68 33.40 23.65
N GLU A 564 -46.82 32.80 23.29
CA GLU A 564 -48.03 33.55 22.96
C GLU A 564 -48.93 33.54 24.21
N LEU A 565 -48.72 34.53 25.09
CA LEU A 565 -49.65 34.87 26.14
C LEU A 565 -50.02 36.35 26.01
N GLY A 566 -51.20 36.57 25.44
CA GLY A 566 -52.17 37.55 25.92
C GLY A 566 -51.92 39.03 25.59
N ARG A 567 -52.39 39.48 24.43
CA ARG A 567 -53.00 40.81 24.30
C ARG A 567 -54.45 40.65 23.83
N GLN A 568 -55.37 40.54 24.78
CA GLN A 568 -56.78 40.91 24.62
C GLN A 568 -57.26 41.54 25.94
N GLU A 569 -57.39 42.86 25.88
CA GLU A 569 -58.35 43.80 26.48
C GLU A 569 -59.05 43.48 27.82
N ALA A 570 -58.82 44.33 28.82
CA ALA A 570 -59.83 45.13 29.53
C ALA A 570 -59.16 46.31 30.26
#